data_AF-A0A7R9GM42-F1
#
_entry.id   AF-A0A7R9GM42-F1
#
_cell.length_a   1.000
_cell.length_b   1.000
_cell.length_c   1.000
_cell.angle_alpha   90.00
_cell.angle_beta   90.00
_cell.angle_gamma   90.00
#
_symmetry.space_group_name_H-M   'P 1'
#
loop_
_entity.id
_entity.type
_entity.pdbx_description
1 polymer ?
#
loop_
_entity_poly.entity_id
_entity_poly.type
_entity_poly.pdbx_seq_one_letter_code
_entity_poly.pdbx_strand_id
1 'polypeptide(L)'
;MPLEFLFGRRMTPEEMLRKNQRALNKAMRDLDRERGKMEAQEKKLINDIKKMAKDGQMDAVKVMALDLVRTRRYVKKFIMMRANIQAVSLKIQTLRSQNAMAEAMKGVTRAMRTMNR
;
A
#
# COMPACT_ATOMS: atom_id res chain seq x y z
N MET A 1 27.62 19.75 20.16
CA MET A 1 26.15 19.86 20.10
C MET A 1 25.51 18.80 21.00
N PRO A 2 25.27 19.09 22.30
CA PRO A 2 24.74 18.10 23.26
C PRO A 2 23.21 17.96 23.25
N LEU A 3 22.49 18.87 22.59
CA LEU A 3 21.02 18.95 22.62
C LEU A 3 20.29 18.05 21.60
N GLU A 4 21.00 17.46 20.63
CA GLU A 4 20.39 16.55 19.64
C GLU A 4 20.03 15.16 20.20
N PHE A 5 20.70 14.71 21.26
CA PHE A 5 20.46 13.40 21.89
C PHE A 5 19.16 13.36 22.71
N LEU A 6 18.74 14.50 23.28
CA LEU A 6 17.58 14.59 24.17
C LEU A 6 16.25 14.89 23.46
N PHE A 7 16.28 15.49 22.25
CA PHE A 7 15.06 15.88 21.53
C PHE A 7 14.78 15.09 20.24
N GLY A 8 15.67 14.17 19.87
CA GLY A 8 15.60 13.43 18.61
C GLY A 8 15.86 14.35 17.40
N ARG A 9 16.61 13.86 16.41
CA ARG A 9 16.81 14.61 15.16
C ARG A 9 15.46 14.88 14.51
N ARG A 10 15.18 16.14 14.18
CA ARG A 10 14.07 16.49 13.28
C ARG A 10 14.34 15.82 11.95
N MET A 11 13.55 14.78 11.65
CA MET A 11 13.69 13.98 10.44
C MET A 11 13.56 14.90 9.22
N THR A 12 14.52 14.82 8.31
CA THR A 12 14.49 15.68 7.12
C THR A 12 13.30 15.31 6.23
N PRO A 13 12.79 16.23 5.38
CA PRO A 13 11.72 15.92 4.44
C PRO A 13 12.05 14.69 3.57
N GLU A 14 13.31 14.50 3.18
CA GLU A 14 13.76 13.33 2.43
C GLU A 14 13.69 12.02 3.23
N GLU A 15 14.10 12.04 4.50
CA GLU A 15 14.01 10.89 5.39
C GLU A 15 12.55 10.51 5.66
N MET A 16 11.67 11.50 5.79
CA MET A 16 10.22 11.30 5.93
C MET A 16 9.62 10.66 4.68
N LEU A 17 9.97 11.15 3.49
CA LEU A 17 9.52 10.56 2.22
C LEU A 17 10.01 9.12 2.05
N ARG A 18 11.27 8.83 2.41
CA ARG A 18 11.83 7.46 2.40
C ARG A 18 11.12 6.54 3.39
N LYS A 19 10.83 7.01 4.60
CA LYS A 19 10.09 6.23 5.61
C LYS A 19 8.67 5.93 5.14
N ASN A 20 7.98 6.91 4.57
CA ASN A 20 6.64 6.75 4.00
C ASN A 20 6.64 5.76 2.85
N GLN A 21 7.60 5.84 1.92
CA GLN A 21 7.73 4.88 0.82
C GLN A 21 7.90 3.44 1.32
N ARG A 22 8.72 3.22 2.34
CA ARG A 22 8.89 1.90 2.97
C ARG A 22 7.61 1.41 3.64
N ALA A 23 6.90 2.29 4.35
CA ALA A 23 5.63 1.98 4.99
C ALA A 23 4.56 1.59 3.96
N LEU A 24 4.45 2.32 2.85
CA LEU A 24 3.52 2.00 1.76
C LEU A 24 3.87 0.67 1.08
N ASN A 25 5.16 0.42 0.82
CA ASN A 25 5.61 -0.86 0.26
C ASN A 25 5.32 -2.05 1.19
N LYS A 26 5.47 -1.85 2.51
CA LYS A 26 5.08 -2.86 3.50
C LYS A 26 3.57 -3.09 3.47
N ALA A 27 2.77 -2.03 3.48
CA ALA A 27 1.32 -2.12 3.39
C ALA A 27 0.86 -2.86 2.12
N MET A 28 1.44 -2.56 0.95
CA MET A 28 1.11 -3.30 -0.29
C MET A 28 1.36 -4.81 -0.16
N ARG A 29 2.49 -5.21 0.43
CA ARG A 29 2.82 -6.64 0.64
C ARG A 29 1.87 -7.31 1.61
N ASP A 30 1.55 -6.63 2.71
CA ASP A 30 0.64 -7.16 3.72
C ASP A 30 -0.78 -7.33 3.13
N LEU A 31 -1.24 -6.40 2.29
CA LEU A 31 -2.49 -6.52 1.55
C LEU A 31 -2.49 -7.66 0.52
N ASP A 32 -1.40 -7.85 -0.21
CA ASP A 32 -1.29 -8.96 -1.15
C ASP A 32 -1.32 -10.32 -0.44
N ARG A 33 -0.73 -10.42 0.76
CA ARG A 33 -0.82 -11.63 1.60
C ARG A 33 -2.24 -11.88 2.11
N GLU A 34 -2.89 -10.85 2.63
CA GLU A 34 -4.29 -10.92 3.07
C GLU A 34 -5.20 -11.36 1.91
N ARG A 35 -5.04 -10.76 0.73
CA ARG A 35 -5.78 -11.16 -0.48
C ARG A 35 -5.55 -12.64 -0.80
N GLY A 36 -4.30 -13.11 -0.80
CA GLY A 36 -3.98 -14.51 -1.07
C GLY A 36 -4.63 -15.48 -0.09
N LYS A 37 -4.70 -15.13 1.20
CA LYS A 37 -5.44 -15.91 2.21
C LYS A 37 -6.94 -15.95 1.91
N MET A 38 -7.53 -14.82 1.54
CA MET A 38 -8.96 -14.72 1.21
C MET A 38 -9.31 -15.51 -0.06
N GLU A 39 -8.45 -15.49 -1.08
CA GLU A 39 -8.61 -16.31 -2.31
C GLU A 39 -8.53 -17.81 -1.99
N ALA A 40 -7.65 -18.23 -1.08
CA ALA A 40 -7.58 -19.62 -0.64
C ALA A 40 -8.84 -20.02 0.15
N GLN A 41 -9.33 -19.15 1.02
CA GLN A 41 -10.58 -19.35 1.75
C GLN A 41 -11.79 -19.41 0.80
N GLU A 42 -11.83 -18.60 -0.25
CA GLU A 42 -12.86 -18.65 -1.29
C GLU A 42 -12.89 -20.03 -1.96
N LYS A 43 -11.73 -20.56 -2.36
CA LYS A 43 -11.63 -21.90 -2.97
C LYS A 43 -12.10 -22.99 -2.01
N LYS A 44 -11.75 -22.89 -0.73
CA LYS A 44 -12.21 -23.83 0.30
C LYS A 44 -13.73 -23.77 0.47
N LEU A 45 -14.29 -22.57 0.62
CA LEU A 45 -15.74 -22.33 0.69
C LEU A 45 -16.49 -22.93 -0.49
N ILE A 46 -15.98 -22.77 -1.72
CA ILE A 46 -16.60 -23.37 -2.91
C ILE A 46 -16.64 -24.90 -2.81
N ASN A 47 -15.56 -25.53 -2.35
CA ASN A 47 -15.51 -26.98 -2.19
C ASN A 47 -16.45 -27.46 -1.07
N ASP A 48 -16.51 -26.74 0.05
CA ASP A 48 -17.38 -27.07 1.17
C ASP A 48 -18.86 -26.90 0.78
N ILE A 49 -19.22 -25.82 0.07
CA ILE A 49 -20.57 -25.63 -0.50
C ILE A 49 -20.96 -26.80 -1.40
N LYS A 50 -20.05 -27.24 -2.28
CA LYS A 50 -20.31 -28.38 -3.18
C LYS A 50 -20.53 -29.70 -2.42
N LYS A 51 -19.81 -29.92 -1.31
CA LYS A 51 -19.99 -31.11 -0.47
C LYS A 51 -21.33 -31.06 0.26
N MET A 52 -21.61 -29.96 0.96
CA MET A 52 -22.85 -29.79 1.73
C MET A 52 -24.11 -29.83 0.84
N ALA A 53 -23.99 -29.37 -0.41
CA ALA A 53 -25.06 -29.49 -1.39
C ALA A 53 -25.34 -30.94 -1.80
N LYS A 54 -24.30 -31.79 -1.92
CA LYS A 54 -24.46 -33.23 -2.19
C LYS A 54 -25.06 -33.97 -0.99
N ASP A 55 -24.71 -33.54 0.21
CA ASP A 55 -25.22 -34.09 1.47
C ASP A 55 -26.67 -33.63 1.78
N GLY A 56 -27.28 -32.81 0.90
CA GLY A 56 -28.67 -32.35 1.02
C GLY A 56 -28.88 -31.24 2.07
N GLN A 57 -27.83 -30.71 2.68
CA GLN A 57 -27.90 -29.71 3.74
C GLN A 57 -28.10 -28.28 3.19
N MET A 58 -29.27 -28.01 2.61
CA MET A 58 -29.52 -26.79 1.85
C MET A 58 -29.48 -25.50 2.68
N ASP A 59 -29.82 -25.55 3.97
CA ASP A 59 -29.76 -24.37 4.83
C ASP A 59 -28.32 -23.94 5.13
N ALA A 60 -27.41 -24.91 5.32
CA ALA A 60 -25.98 -24.62 5.44
C ALA A 60 -25.41 -24.03 4.13
N VAL A 61 -25.84 -24.56 2.98
CA VAL A 61 -25.44 -24.05 1.65
C VAL A 61 -25.85 -22.60 1.46
N LYS A 62 -27.06 -22.20 1.87
CA LYS A 62 -27.52 -20.80 1.79
C LYS A 62 -26.62 -19.86 2.59
N VAL A 63 -26.26 -20.23 3.82
CA VAL A 63 -25.39 -19.41 4.68
C VAL A 63 -23.99 -19.31 4.06
N MET A 64 -23.40 -20.43 3.67
CA MET A 64 -22.08 -20.46 3.05
C MET A 64 -22.02 -19.68 1.73
N ALA A 65 -23.10 -19.68 0.94
CA ALA A 65 -23.19 -18.91 -0.29
C ALA A 65 -23.15 -17.39 -0.03
N LEU A 66 -23.78 -16.91 1.05
CA LEU A 66 -23.68 -15.51 1.46
C LEU A 66 -22.24 -15.15 1.84
N ASP A 67 -21.55 -16.03 2.57
CA ASP A 67 -20.15 -15.84 2.94
C ASP A 67 -19.21 -15.87 1.72
N LEU A 68 -19.50 -16.68 0.71
CA LEU A 68 -18.77 -16.66 -0.56
C LEU A 68 -18.87 -15.28 -1.23
N VAL A 69 -20.08 -14.71 -1.33
CA VAL A 69 -20.30 -13.38 -1.93
C VAL A 69 -19.57 -12.29 -1.14
N ARG A 70 -19.61 -12.35 0.19
CA ARG A 70 -18.88 -11.42 1.07
C ARG A 70 -17.37 -11.51 0.84
N THR A 71 -16.83 -12.74 0.79
CA THR A 71 -15.40 -13.00 0.54
C THR A 71 -14.95 -12.40 -0.79
N ARG A 72 -15.70 -12.63 -1.87
CA ARG A 72 -15.44 -12.02 -3.19
C ARG A 72 -15.45 -10.49 -3.16
N ARG A 73 -16.40 -9.90 -2.43
CA ARG A 73 -16.47 -8.44 -2.26
C ARG A 73 -15.23 -7.92 -1.54
N TYR A 74 -14.75 -8.61 -0.52
CA TYR A 74 -13.51 -8.26 0.17
C TYR A 74 -12.29 -8.37 -0.74
N VAL A 75 -12.14 -9.46 -1.50
CA VAL A 75 -11.05 -9.60 -2.48
C VAL A 75 -11.03 -8.42 -3.46
N LYS A 76 -12.19 -8.05 -4.03
CA LYS A 76 -12.30 -6.87 -4.91
C LYS A 76 -11.92 -5.57 -4.19
N LYS A 77 -12.34 -5.40 -2.94
CA LYS A 77 -11.97 -4.23 -2.11
C LYS A 77 -10.46 -4.16 -1.87
N PHE A 78 -9.81 -5.29 -1.62
CA PHE A 78 -8.35 -5.38 -1.46
C PHE A 78 -7.60 -5.00 -2.74
N ILE A 79 -8.08 -5.44 -3.91
CA ILE A 79 -7.49 -5.06 -5.20
C ILE A 79 -7.56 -3.54 -5.41
N MET A 80 -8.72 -2.92 -5.18
CA MET A 80 -8.86 -1.46 -5.27
C MET A 80 -7.98 -0.74 -4.25
N MET A 81 -7.89 -1.24 -3.03
CA MET A 81 -7.06 -0.63 -1.99
C MET A 81 -5.57 -0.70 -2.32
N ARG A 82 -5.09 -1.81 -2.89
CA ARG A 82 -3.72 -1.91 -3.41
C ARG A 82 -3.48 -0.88 -4.52
N ALA A 83 -4.39 -0.76 -5.48
CA ALA A 83 -4.27 0.22 -6.56
C ALA A 83 -4.18 1.66 -6.02
N ASN A 84 -5.00 2.01 -5.03
CA ASN A 84 -4.95 3.32 -4.37
C ASN A 84 -3.61 3.58 -3.68
N ILE A 85 -3.08 2.60 -2.94
CA ILE A 85 -1.76 2.73 -2.28
C ILE A 85 -0.65 2.86 -3.32
N GLN A 86 -0.72 2.11 -4.42
CA GLN A 86 0.24 2.22 -5.52
C GLN A 86 0.20 3.61 -6.17
N ALA A 87 -0.99 4.18 -6.37
CA ALA A 87 -1.14 5.54 -6.87
C ALA A 87 -0.52 6.59 -5.92
N VAL A 88 -0.74 6.45 -4.61
CA VAL A 88 -0.11 7.32 -3.60
C VAL A 88 1.41 7.18 -3.60
N SER A 89 1.92 5.95 -3.72
CA SER A 89 3.35 5.66 -3.83
C SER A 89 3.97 6.36 -5.05
N LEU A 90 3.33 6.28 -6.21
CA LEU A 90 3.79 6.97 -7.42
C LEU A 90 3.80 8.49 -7.24
N LYS A 91 2.76 9.05 -6.61
CA LYS A 91 2.70 10.49 -6.30
C LYS A 91 3.85 10.92 -5.40
N ILE A 92 4.20 10.12 -4.38
CA ILE A 92 5.35 10.39 -3.51
C ILE A 92 6.67 10.33 -4.29
N GLN A 93 6.82 9.36 -5.20
CA GLN A 93 8.00 9.28 -6.06
C GLN A 93 8.13 10.52 -6.95
N THR A 94 7.03 10.99 -7.56
CA THR A 94 7.01 12.22 -8.34
C THR A 94 7.40 13.43 -7.51
N LEU A 95 6.85 13.57 -6.29
CA LEU A 95 7.21 14.66 -5.37
C LEU A 95 8.70 14.66 -5.00
N ARG A 96 9.29 13.47 -4.79
CA ARG A 96 10.73 13.34 -4.54
C ARG A 96 11.57 13.83 -5.71
N SER A 97 11.21 13.44 -6.94
CA SER A 97 11.92 13.90 -8.14
C SER A 97 11.79 15.42 -8.35
N GLN A 98 10.61 15.98 -8.07
CA GLN A 98 10.40 17.44 -8.11
C GLN A 98 11.26 18.17 -7.08
N ASN A 99 11.36 17.66 -5.85
CA ASN A 99 12.19 18.27 -4.82
C ASN A 99 13.69 18.24 -5.18
N ALA A 100 14.18 17.10 -5.68
CA ALA A 100 15.56 16.98 -6.15
C ALA A 100 15.86 17.94 -7.32
N MET A 101 14.90 18.12 -8.24
CA MET A 101 15.02 19.11 -9.32
C MET A 101 15.05 20.54 -8.78
N ALA A 102 14.21 20.88 -7.80
CA ALA A 102 14.21 22.20 -7.18
C ALA A 102 15.55 22.51 -6.48
N GLU A 103 16.12 21.53 -5.79
CA GLU A 103 17.45 21.65 -5.17
C GLU A 103 18.56 21.83 -6.21
N ALA A 104 18.54 21.04 -7.30
CA ALA A 104 19.49 21.18 -8.40
C ALA A 104 19.36 22.55 -9.10
N MET A 105 18.14 22.99 -9.39
CA MET A 105 17.87 24.31 -9.97
C MET A 105 18.41 25.43 -9.08
N LYS A 106 18.21 25.35 -7.75
CA LYS A 106 18.77 26.31 -6.80
C LYS A 106 20.30 26.35 -6.84
N GLY A 107 20.96 25.20 -7.01
CA GLY A 107 22.41 25.11 -7.22
C GLY A 107 22.86 25.78 -8.52
N VAL A 108 22.18 25.48 -9.63
CA VAL A 108 22.46 26.08 -10.95
C VAL A 108 22.25 27.59 -10.94
N THR A 109 21.16 28.09 -10.35
CA THR A 109 20.90 29.54 -10.25
C THR A 109 21.96 30.26 -9.42
N ARG A 110 22.46 29.63 -8.34
CA ARG A 110 23.59 30.18 -7.57
C ARG A 110 24.86 30.25 -8.41
N ALA A 111 25.18 29.19 -9.15
CA ALA A 111 26.34 29.15 -10.05
C ALA A 111 26.24 30.19 -11.17
N MET A 112 25.05 30.37 -11.76
CA MET A 112 24.78 31.42 -12.73
C MET A 112 24.94 32.83 -12.15
N ARG A 113 24.49 33.05 -10.90
CA ARG A 113 24.67 34.34 -10.22
C ARG A 113 26.13 34.65 -9.91
N THR A 114 26.94 33.63 -9.59
CA THR A 114 28.39 33.80 -9.40
C THR A 114 29.15 33.99 -10.72
N MET A 115 28.65 33.43 -11.83
CA MET A 115 29.20 33.68 -13.17
C MET A 115 28.84 35.06 -13.73
N ASN A 116 27.73 35.65 -13.27
CA ASN A 116 27.30 37.00 -13.65
C ASN A 116 27.85 38.09 -12.71
N ARG A 117 29.03 37.85 -12.13
CA ARG A 117 29.80 38.81 -11.33
C ARG A 117 31.11 39.12 -12.03
#